data_AF-V4SUT1-F1
#
_entry.id   AF-V4SUT1-F1
#
_cell.length_a   1.000
_cell.length_b   1.000
_cell.length_c   1.000
_cell.angle_alpha   90.00
_cell.angle_beta   90.00
_cell.angle_gamma   90.00
#
_symmetry.space_group_name_H-M   'P 1'
#
loop_
_entity.id
_entity.type
_entity.pdbx_description
1 polymer ?
#
loop_
_entity_poly.entity_id
_entity_poly.type
_entity_poly.pdbx_seq_one_letter_code
_entity_poly.pdbx_strand_id
1 'polypeptide(L)'
;HGGIGEDGTLQSLLEAEGVPYTGPGVMASKTCMDKVATSLALNHLADLGVLTINKDVRRKEDLLKTPIVDIWHELTSKLQCKTLCVKPARDGCSTGVARLCCAEDLTVYVKALEECLLRIPPNSFSRAHGMIEMPNPPPEILIFEPFVETDEILFSSQSTNKNADRLMWKGNSRWVEITVGVIGKRGSMHSLMPSVTVKESGDILSLEEKFQGGTGINLTPPPASIMRKKQRDKAIELFLIIIIQNTVIGRNK
;
A
#
# COMPACT_ATOMS: atom_id res chain seq x y z
N HIS A 1 14.75 6.72 -2.52
CA HIS A 1 13.43 6.08 -2.39
C HIS A 1 12.35 7.11 -2.65
N GLY A 2 11.27 6.72 -3.32
CA GLY A 2 10.24 7.62 -3.84
C GLY A 2 10.72 8.57 -4.95
N GLY A 3 9.76 9.28 -5.56
CA GLY A 3 10.00 10.31 -6.58
C GLY A 3 10.88 9.83 -7.74
N ILE A 4 11.85 10.67 -8.13
CA ILE A 4 12.73 10.42 -9.28
C ILE A 4 13.49 9.09 -9.23
N GLY A 5 13.70 8.54 -8.03
CA GLY A 5 14.41 7.26 -7.86
C GLY A 5 13.57 6.04 -8.22
N GLU A 6 12.23 6.15 -8.17
CA GLU A 6 11.29 5.03 -8.32
C GLU A 6 10.23 5.27 -9.41
N ASP A 7 10.07 6.49 -9.92
CA ASP A 7 9.05 6.86 -10.92
C ASP A 7 9.48 6.66 -12.39
N GLY A 8 10.71 6.22 -12.63
CA GLY A 8 11.26 6.03 -13.98
C GLY A 8 12.17 7.16 -14.46
N THR A 9 12.24 8.29 -13.75
CA THR A 9 13.06 9.46 -14.15
C THR A 9 14.55 9.13 -14.10
N LEU A 10 15.04 8.63 -12.96
CA LEU A 10 16.45 8.24 -12.82
C LEU A 10 16.80 7.09 -13.76
N GLN A 11 15.90 6.13 -13.94
CA GLN A 11 16.06 5.02 -14.88
C GLN A 11 16.23 5.54 -16.31
N SER A 12 15.45 6.53 -16.73
CA SER A 12 15.53 7.12 -18.08
C SER A 12 16.88 7.80 -18.31
N LEU A 13 17.39 8.51 -17.29
CA LEU A 13 18.72 9.14 -17.34
C LEU A 13 19.83 8.09 -17.47
N LEU A 14 19.76 7.03 -16.67
CA LEU A 14 20.75 5.94 -16.73
C LEU A 14 20.72 5.20 -18.06
N GLU A 15 19.53 4.94 -18.62
CA GLU A 15 19.37 4.34 -19.96
C GLU A 15 19.95 5.25 -21.06
N ALA A 16 19.74 6.56 -20.98
CA ALA A 16 20.26 7.53 -21.95
C ALA A 16 21.81 7.60 -21.94
N GLU A 17 22.42 7.48 -20.76
CA GLU A 17 23.88 7.48 -20.58
C GLU A 17 24.51 6.09 -20.76
N GLY A 18 23.71 5.05 -21.07
CA GLY A 18 24.18 3.68 -21.21
C GLY A 18 24.74 3.07 -19.92
N VAL A 19 24.34 3.59 -18.75
CA VAL A 19 24.79 3.13 -17.44
C VAL A 19 23.90 1.97 -16.97
N PRO A 20 24.46 0.76 -16.73
CA PRO A 20 23.70 -0.35 -16.18
C PRO A 20 23.23 -0.07 -14.75
N TYR A 21 22.01 -0.50 -14.41
CA TYR A 21 21.45 -0.32 -13.07
C TYR A 21 20.57 -1.51 -12.65
N THR A 22 20.30 -1.60 -11.35
CA THR A 22 19.45 -2.65 -10.76
C THR A 22 18.00 -2.21 -10.64
N GLY A 23 17.08 -3.17 -10.73
CA GLY A 23 15.65 -2.94 -10.54
C GLY A 23 14.85 -2.81 -11.84
N PRO A 24 13.62 -2.27 -11.77
CA PRO A 24 12.72 -2.17 -12.91
C PRO A 24 13.18 -1.15 -13.96
N GLY A 25 12.83 -1.41 -15.23
CA GLY A 25 12.98 -0.45 -16.33
C GLY A 25 12.02 0.74 -16.21
N VAL A 26 12.24 1.78 -17.02
CA VAL A 26 11.45 3.05 -16.99
C VAL A 26 9.93 2.83 -16.94
N MET A 27 9.40 2.01 -17.85
CA MET A 27 7.96 1.78 -17.96
C MET A 27 7.37 1.07 -16.75
N ALA A 28 8.11 0.10 -16.19
CA ALA A 28 7.69 -0.63 -15.00
C ALA A 28 7.72 0.28 -13.77
N SER A 29 8.79 1.07 -13.60
CA SER A 29 8.90 2.08 -12.54
C SER A 29 7.73 3.07 -12.58
N LYS A 30 7.48 3.68 -13.75
CA LYS A 30 6.39 4.63 -13.95
C LYS A 30 5.01 4.03 -13.65
N THR A 31 4.78 2.79 -14.08
CA THR A 31 3.51 2.10 -13.84
C THR A 31 3.33 1.79 -12.35
N CYS A 32 4.34 1.22 -11.69
CA CYS A 32 4.28 0.82 -10.29
C CYS A 32 4.20 2.01 -9.32
N MET A 33 4.72 3.17 -9.71
CA MET A 33 4.62 4.40 -8.91
C MET A 33 3.21 5.01 -8.96
N ASP A 34 2.44 4.74 -10.03
CA ASP A 34 1.05 5.16 -10.18
C ASP A 34 0.10 4.02 -9.75
N LYS A 35 -0.51 4.16 -8.58
CA LYS A 35 -1.40 3.14 -8.00
C LYS A 35 -2.65 2.88 -8.84
N VAL A 36 -3.08 3.85 -9.65
CA VAL A 36 -4.19 3.69 -10.60
C VAL A 36 -3.71 2.90 -11.81
N ALA A 37 -2.59 3.30 -12.42
CA ALA A 37 -2.02 2.62 -13.57
C ALA A 37 -1.65 1.16 -13.26
N THR A 38 -1.06 0.91 -12.08
CA THR A 38 -0.79 -0.44 -11.57
C THR A 38 -2.07 -1.27 -11.51
N SER A 39 -3.15 -0.71 -10.96
CA SER A 39 -4.42 -1.43 -10.85
C SER A 39 -4.96 -1.82 -12.23
N LEU A 40 -4.96 -0.87 -13.17
CA LEU A 40 -5.41 -1.10 -14.54
C LEU A 40 -4.54 -2.14 -15.25
N ALA A 41 -3.23 -2.10 -15.06
CA ALA A 41 -2.30 -3.08 -15.62
C ALA A 41 -2.58 -4.50 -15.10
N LEU A 42 -3.09 -4.65 -13.87
CA LEU A 42 -3.41 -5.95 -13.26
C LEU A 42 -4.80 -6.48 -13.59
N ASN A 43 -5.72 -5.66 -14.10
CA ASN A 43 -7.13 -6.06 -14.30
C ASN A 43 -7.30 -7.34 -15.15
N HIS A 44 -6.44 -7.54 -16.15
CA HIS A 44 -6.50 -8.73 -17.01
C HIS A 44 -6.11 -10.04 -16.28
N LEU A 45 -5.60 -9.97 -15.05
CA LEU A 45 -5.22 -11.11 -14.22
C LEU A 45 -6.32 -11.50 -13.21
N ALA A 46 -7.49 -10.84 -13.24
CA ALA A 46 -8.59 -11.12 -12.34
C ALA A 46 -9.05 -12.58 -12.38
N ASP A 47 -9.16 -13.16 -13.58
CA ASP A 47 -9.54 -14.57 -13.79
C ASP A 47 -8.51 -15.57 -13.25
N LEU A 48 -7.27 -15.11 -13.04
CA LEU A 48 -6.19 -15.89 -12.43
C LEU A 48 -6.15 -15.73 -10.89
N GLY A 49 -7.05 -14.93 -10.32
CA GLY A 49 -7.17 -14.68 -8.88
C GLY A 49 -6.36 -13.49 -8.37
N VAL A 50 -5.83 -12.63 -9.27
CA VAL A 50 -5.18 -11.37 -8.89
C VAL A 50 -6.23 -10.26 -8.92
N LEU A 51 -6.66 -9.83 -7.74
CA LEU A 51 -7.67 -8.78 -7.59
C LEU A 51 -7.05 -7.52 -7.01
N THR A 52 -7.48 -6.38 -7.54
CA THR A 52 -7.19 -5.08 -6.94
C THR A 52 -8.44 -4.53 -6.27
N ILE A 53 -8.27 -3.82 -5.16
CA ILE A 53 -9.38 -3.23 -4.44
C ILE A 53 -10.15 -2.22 -5.30
N ASN A 54 -11.47 -2.20 -5.16
CA ASN A 54 -12.32 -1.20 -5.80
C ASN A 54 -11.92 0.20 -5.32
N LYS A 55 -11.90 1.18 -6.23
CA LYS A 55 -11.40 2.51 -5.96
C LYS A 55 -12.14 3.59 -6.74
N ASP A 56 -12.21 4.77 -6.14
CA ASP A 56 -12.68 5.99 -6.77
C ASP A 56 -11.52 6.98 -6.88
N VAL A 57 -11.36 7.59 -8.05
CA VAL A 57 -10.24 8.49 -8.34
C VAL A 57 -10.80 9.90 -8.50
N ARG A 58 -10.31 10.85 -7.70
CA ARG A 58 -10.73 12.25 -7.73
C ARG A 58 -9.55 13.16 -7.97
N ARG A 59 -9.80 14.26 -8.67
CA ARG A 59 -8.85 15.37 -8.72
C ARG A 59 -8.98 16.19 -7.45
N LYS A 60 -7.87 16.72 -6.95
CA LYS A 60 -7.85 17.66 -5.83
C LYS A 60 -8.83 18.81 -6.04
N GLU A 61 -8.85 19.38 -7.25
CA GLU A 61 -9.75 20.48 -7.60
C GLU A 61 -11.24 20.15 -7.44
N ASP A 62 -11.64 18.92 -7.75
CA ASP A 62 -13.05 18.50 -7.65
C ASP A 62 -13.48 18.39 -6.18
N LEU A 63 -12.54 18.00 -5.31
CA LEU A 63 -12.74 17.95 -3.87
C LEU A 63 -12.89 19.34 -3.24
N LEU A 64 -12.23 20.36 -3.80
CA LEU A 64 -12.29 21.74 -3.31
C LEU A 64 -13.55 22.48 -3.77
N LYS A 65 -14.15 22.07 -4.90
CA LYS A 65 -15.31 22.76 -5.50
C LYS A 65 -16.66 22.21 -5.05
N THR A 66 -16.70 21.00 -4.52
CA THR A 66 -17.95 20.29 -4.19
C THR A 66 -18.12 20.21 -2.67
N PRO A 67 -19.34 20.35 -2.12
CA PRO A 67 -19.55 20.17 -0.68
C PRO A 67 -19.06 18.80 -0.21
N ILE A 68 -18.27 18.79 0.87
CA ILE A 68 -17.63 17.56 1.40
C ILE A 68 -18.65 16.48 1.77
N VAL A 69 -19.81 16.88 2.29
CA VAL A 69 -20.89 15.96 2.66
C VAL A 69 -21.41 15.18 1.43
N ASP A 70 -21.53 15.85 0.28
CA ASP A 70 -21.99 15.22 -0.96
C ASP A 70 -20.94 14.25 -1.50
N ILE A 71 -19.67 14.67 -1.49
CA ILE A 71 -18.54 13.80 -1.86
C ILE A 71 -18.50 12.56 -0.97
N TRP A 72 -18.60 12.73 0.34
CA TRP A 72 -18.58 11.61 1.29
C TRP A 72 -19.73 10.63 1.04
N HIS A 73 -20.94 11.14 0.83
CA HIS A 73 -22.10 10.30 0.51
C HIS A 73 -21.91 9.55 -0.81
N GLU A 74 -21.43 10.22 -1.86
CA GLU A 74 -21.15 9.61 -3.16
C GLU A 74 -20.11 8.49 -3.05
N LEU A 75 -18.98 8.77 -2.39
CA LEU A 75 -17.88 7.82 -2.19
C LEU A 75 -18.33 6.60 -1.40
N THR A 76 -18.99 6.79 -0.26
CA THR A 76 -19.44 5.69 0.61
C THR A 76 -20.52 4.83 -0.04
N SER A 77 -21.40 5.44 -0.83
CA SER A 77 -22.41 4.74 -1.63
C SER A 77 -21.76 3.92 -2.75
N LYS A 78 -20.89 4.54 -3.56
CA LYS A 78 -20.21 3.91 -4.70
C LYS A 78 -19.26 2.78 -4.29
N LEU A 79 -18.51 2.99 -3.21
CA LEU A 79 -17.54 2.00 -2.69
C LEU A 79 -18.18 1.01 -1.72
N GLN A 80 -19.47 1.19 -1.39
CA GLN A 80 -20.25 0.35 -0.46
C GLN A 80 -19.54 0.13 0.89
N CYS A 81 -18.90 1.17 1.40
CA CYS A 81 -18.11 1.10 2.63
C CYS A 81 -18.25 2.39 3.45
N LYS A 82 -18.36 2.23 4.77
CA LYS A 82 -18.48 3.36 5.72
C LYS A 82 -17.14 3.91 6.18
N THR A 83 -16.05 3.19 5.93
CA THR A 83 -14.69 3.61 6.28
C THR A 83 -13.84 3.55 5.04
N LEU A 84 -13.23 4.66 4.68
CA LEU A 84 -12.45 4.78 3.46
C LEU A 84 -10.97 5.01 3.81
N CYS A 85 -10.10 4.56 2.93
CA CYS A 85 -8.71 4.95 2.88
C CYS A 85 -8.56 5.98 1.75
N VAL A 86 -8.05 7.18 2.07
CA VAL A 86 -7.62 8.16 1.07
C VAL A 86 -6.10 8.12 0.94
N LYS A 87 -5.59 8.21 -0.29
CA LYS A 87 -4.15 8.25 -0.56
C LYS A 87 -3.83 8.95 -1.88
N PRO A 88 -2.64 9.56 -2.03
CA PRO A 88 -2.17 10.06 -3.31
C PRO A 88 -1.99 8.93 -4.33
N ALA A 89 -2.33 9.20 -5.59
CA ALA A 89 -2.15 8.24 -6.68
C ALA A 89 -0.66 7.95 -6.98
N ARG A 90 0.19 8.98 -6.87
CA ARG A 90 1.61 8.97 -7.23
C ARG A 90 2.48 9.54 -6.11
N ASP A 91 2.70 8.74 -5.09
CA ASP A 91 3.65 9.02 -4.01
C ASP A 91 4.10 7.73 -3.35
N GLY A 92 5.19 7.80 -2.60
CA GLY A 92 5.68 6.70 -1.78
C GLY A 92 4.58 6.11 -0.87
N CYS A 93 4.80 4.88 -0.41
CA CYS A 93 3.73 4.05 0.16
C CYS A 93 2.95 4.66 1.34
N SER A 94 3.51 5.64 2.06
CA SER A 94 2.93 6.12 3.34
C SER A 94 2.57 7.59 3.37
N THR A 95 2.99 8.39 2.40
CA THR A 95 2.76 9.84 2.42
C THR A 95 1.31 10.13 2.03
N GLY A 96 0.62 10.93 2.84
CA GLY A 96 -0.75 11.37 2.63
C GLY A 96 -1.80 10.28 2.78
N VAL A 97 -1.47 9.11 3.33
CA VAL A 97 -2.44 8.04 3.55
C VAL A 97 -3.25 8.33 4.82
N ALA A 98 -4.57 8.26 4.73
CA ALA A 98 -5.45 8.51 5.87
C ALA A 98 -6.67 7.57 5.89
N ARG A 99 -7.07 7.17 7.10
CA ARG A 99 -8.32 6.44 7.36
C ARG A 99 -9.43 7.45 7.69
N LEU A 100 -10.44 7.51 6.85
CA LEU A 100 -11.60 8.39 7.00
C LEU A 100 -12.81 7.57 7.45
N CYS A 101 -13.51 8.01 8.48
CA CYS A 101 -14.69 7.35 9.04
C CYS A 101 -15.98 8.17 8.90
N CYS A 102 -15.86 9.47 8.57
CA CYS A 102 -16.98 10.38 8.37
C CYS A 102 -16.60 11.56 7.46
N ALA A 103 -17.59 12.42 7.16
CA ALA A 103 -17.40 13.61 6.33
C ALA A 103 -16.50 14.66 7.01
N GLU A 104 -16.48 14.70 8.35
CA GLU A 104 -15.62 15.60 9.12
C GLU A 104 -14.13 15.24 8.94
N ASP A 105 -13.80 13.94 8.90
CA ASP A 105 -12.44 13.47 8.62
C ASP A 105 -12.00 13.91 7.22
N LEU A 106 -12.89 13.74 6.23
CA LEU A 106 -12.65 14.19 4.85
C LEU A 106 -12.46 15.71 4.79
N THR A 107 -13.22 16.47 5.58
CA THR A 107 -13.08 17.94 5.68
C THR A 107 -11.69 18.32 6.17
N VAL A 108 -11.19 17.68 7.22
CA VAL A 108 -9.84 17.93 7.75
C VAL A 108 -8.78 17.60 6.69
N TYR A 109 -8.92 16.46 5.99
CA TYR A 109 -7.97 16.05 4.96
C TYR A 109 -7.96 17.01 3.76
N VAL A 110 -9.14 17.42 3.27
CA VAL A 110 -9.25 18.36 2.14
C VAL A 110 -8.71 19.74 2.51
N LYS A 111 -8.98 20.22 3.73
CA LYS A 111 -8.39 21.47 4.24
C LYS A 111 -6.86 21.41 4.27
N ALA A 112 -6.29 20.27 4.67
CA ALA A 112 -4.84 20.08 4.64
C ALA A 112 -4.24 20.16 3.22
N LEU A 113 -4.96 19.66 2.22
CA LEU A 113 -4.57 19.80 0.80
C LEU A 113 -4.67 21.25 0.32
N GLU A 114 -5.73 21.96 0.70
CA GLU A 114 -5.97 23.36 0.34
C GLU A 114 -4.89 24.28 0.91
N GLU A 115 -4.60 24.14 2.21
CA GLU A 115 -3.59 24.92 2.92
C GLU A 115 -2.15 24.45 2.65
N CYS A 116 -1.96 23.43 1.80
CA CYS A 116 -0.66 22.84 1.47
C CYS A 116 0.13 22.44 2.74
N LEU A 117 -0.56 21.90 3.74
CA LEU A 117 0.07 21.49 4.99
C LEU A 117 1.08 20.38 4.71
N LEU A 118 2.25 20.45 5.33
CA LEU A 118 3.25 19.38 5.26
C LEU A 118 2.86 18.17 6.12
N ARG A 119 1.98 18.38 7.13
CA ARG A 119 1.57 17.34 8.07
C ARG A 119 0.15 17.57 8.59
N ILE A 120 -0.58 16.48 8.83
CA ILE A 120 -1.81 16.48 9.64
C ILE A 120 -1.44 15.99 11.05
N PRO A 121 -1.69 16.77 12.11
CA PRO A 121 -1.38 16.39 13.49
C PRO A 121 -2.10 15.10 13.93
N PRO A 122 -1.53 14.33 14.88
CA PRO A 122 -2.19 13.16 15.45
C PRO A 122 -3.57 13.49 16.01
N ASN A 123 -4.52 12.55 15.89
CA ASN A 123 -5.88 12.66 16.42
C ASN A 123 -6.65 13.90 15.90
N SER A 124 -6.36 14.36 14.68
CA SER A 124 -7.15 15.37 13.98
C SER A 124 -8.45 14.80 13.38
N PHE A 125 -8.53 13.47 13.23
CA PHE A 125 -9.72 12.76 12.77
C PHE A 125 -10.52 12.14 13.92
N SER A 126 -11.73 11.68 13.61
CA SER A 126 -12.68 11.02 14.51
C SER A 126 -12.13 9.75 15.17
N ARG A 127 -11.22 9.04 14.50
CA ARG A 127 -10.47 7.90 15.07
C ARG A 127 -9.03 8.31 15.35
N ALA A 128 -8.49 7.79 16.45
CA ALA A 128 -7.09 7.99 16.79
C ALA A 128 -6.15 7.54 15.66
N HIS A 129 -5.19 8.39 15.34
CA HIS A 129 -4.18 8.19 14.29
C HIS A 129 -2.89 8.92 14.64
N GLY A 130 -1.77 8.48 14.05
CA GLY A 130 -0.47 9.12 14.18
C GLY A 130 -0.35 10.42 13.37
N MET A 131 0.85 11.00 13.35
CA MET A 131 1.14 12.13 12.46
C MET A 131 1.10 11.65 11.00
N ILE A 132 0.38 12.34 10.13
CA ILE A 132 0.36 12.03 8.69
C ILE A 132 1.26 13.03 7.99
N GLU A 133 2.35 12.56 7.40
CA GLU A 133 3.17 13.35 6.46
C GLU A 133 2.40 13.54 5.15
N MET A 134 2.23 14.78 4.69
CA MET A 134 1.51 15.10 3.46
C MET A 134 2.49 15.36 2.30
N PRO A 135 2.12 15.04 1.04
CA PRO A 135 3.00 15.30 -0.09
C PRO A 135 3.23 16.79 -0.30
N ASN A 136 4.44 17.15 -0.72
CA ASN A 136 4.81 18.51 -1.09
C ASN A 136 5.52 18.49 -2.46
N PRO A 137 4.92 19.07 -3.52
CA PRO A 137 3.61 19.76 -3.52
C PRO A 137 2.42 18.80 -3.30
N PRO A 138 1.23 19.33 -2.92
CA PRO A 138 0.03 18.50 -2.77
C PRO A 138 -0.30 17.72 -4.04
N PRO A 139 -0.82 16.49 -3.91
CA PRO A 139 -1.09 15.63 -5.06
C PRO A 139 -2.31 16.15 -5.84
N GLU A 140 -2.23 16.09 -7.17
CA GLU A 140 -3.36 16.46 -8.04
C GLU A 140 -4.44 15.38 -8.12
N ILE A 141 -4.06 14.12 -7.86
CA ILE A 141 -4.95 12.95 -7.98
C ILE A 141 -4.90 12.15 -6.69
N LEU A 142 -6.09 11.89 -6.14
CA LEU A 142 -6.31 11.10 -4.93
C LEU A 142 -7.14 9.87 -5.26
N ILE A 143 -6.89 8.81 -4.51
CA ILE A 143 -7.60 7.54 -4.58
C ILE A 143 -8.35 7.34 -3.27
N PHE A 144 -9.62 7.01 -3.36
CA PHE A 144 -10.46 6.54 -2.26
C PHE A 144 -10.75 5.06 -2.44
N GLU A 145 -10.50 4.26 -1.41
CA GLU A 145 -10.72 2.81 -1.42
C GLU A 145 -11.42 2.39 -0.12
N PRO A 146 -12.20 1.30 -0.07
CA PRO A 146 -12.64 0.71 1.18
C PRO A 146 -11.45 0.45 2.11
N PHE A 147 -11.58 0.82 3.38
CA PHE A 147 -10.56 0.49 4.36
C PHE A 147 -10.59 -1.01 4.66
N VAL A 148 -9.51 -1.72 4.34
CA VAL A 148 -9.36 -3.14 4.64
C VAL A 148 -8.79 -3.29 6.05
N GLU A 149 -9.65 -3.72 6.98
CA GLU A 149 -9.19 -4.06 8.33
C GLU A 149 -8.45 -5.39 8.29
N THR A 150 -7.14 -5.36 8.55
CA THR A 150 -6.29 -6.54 8.66
C THR A 150 -6.08 -6.89 10.13
N ASP A 151 -5.93 -8.18 10.42
CA ASP A 151 -5.62 -8.60 11.78
C ASP A 151 -4.23 -8.15 12.21
N GLU A 152 -4.13 -7.68 13.46
CA GLU A 152 -2.84 -7.48 14.10
C GLU A 152 -2.28 -8.83 14.57
N ILE A 153 -1.05 -9.11 14.17
CA ILE A 153 -0.26 -10.22 14.68
C ILE A 153 0.74 -9.62 15.66
N LEU A 154 0.68 -10.10 16.90
CA LEU A 154 1.51 -9.62 18.00
C LEU A 154 2.57 -10.65 18.36
N PHE A 155 3.78 -10.18 18.66
CA PHE A 155 4.83 -10.99 19.24
C PHE A 155 5.06 -10.56 20.70
N SER A 156 5.05 -11.53 21.61
CA SER A 156 5.39 -11.33 23.01
C SER A 156 6.66 -12.10 23.33
N SER A 157 7.73 -11.39 23.67
CA SER A 157 8.95 -11.96 24.26
C SER A 157 8.90 -11.76 25.77
N GLN A 158 8.69 -12.82 26.54
CA GLN A 158 8.78 -12.76 28.00
C GLN A 158 10.23 -13.01 28.43
N SER A 159 10.92 -11.94 28.86
CA SER A 159 12.34 -11.96 29.26
C SER A 159 12.66 -12.81 30.51
N THR A 160 11.68 -13.44 31.15
CA THR A 160 11.85 -14.18 32.41
C THR A 160 11.72 -15.70 32.30
N ASN A 161 11.24 -16.25 31.17
CA ASN A 161 11.15 -17.69 30.94
C ASN A 161 11.78 -18.06 29.59
N LYS A 162 12.82 -18.90 29.62
CA LYS A 162 13.60 -19.36 28.44
C LYS A 162 12.81 -20.16 27.38
N ASN A 163 11.47 -20.14 27.37
CA ASN A 163 10.68 -21.04 26.53
C ASN A 163 9.25 -20.57 26.17
N ALA A 164 8.99 -19.29 25.95
CA ALA A 164 7.70 -18.90 25.36
C ALA A 164 7.73 -17.56 24.60
N ASP A 165 8.49 -17.50 23.51
CA ASP A 165 8.16 -16.55 22.44
C ASP A 165 6.79 -16.94 21.89
N ARG A 166 5.75 -16.13 22.17
CA ARG A 166 4.37 -16.45 21.78
C ARG A 166 3.86 -15.47 20.75
N LEU A 167 3.62 -15.99 19.55
CA LEU A 167 2.84 -15.33 18.52
C LEU A 167 1.35 -15.34 18.92
N MET A 168 0.75 -14.16 18.95
CA MET A 168 -0.67 -14.00 19.24
C MET A 168 -1.37 -13.44 18.01
N TRP A 169 -2.27 -14.24 17.44
CA TRP A 169 -3.18 -13.83 16.36
C TRP A 169 -4.60 -14.15 16.80
N LYS A 170 -5.47 -13.13 16.81
CA LYS A 170 -6.86 -13.28 17.27
C LYS A 170 -7.79 -13.82 16.18
N GLY A 171 -7.46 -13.65 14.89
CA GLY A 171 -8.29 -14.14 13.80
C GLY A 171 -9.61 -13.38 13.62
N ASN A 172 -9.65 -12.09 13.97
CA ASN A 172 -10.87 -11.28 13.91
C ASN A 172 -11.18 -10.80 12.49
N SER A 173 -10.18 -10.72 11.62
CA SER A 173 -10.30 -10.36 10.22
C SER A 173 -10.06 -11.57 9.32
N ARG A 174 -10.77 -11.57 8.19
CA ARG A 174 -10.51 -12.51 7.09
C ARG A 174 -9.22 -12.18 6.30
N TRP A 175 -8.60 -11.03 6.55
CA TRP A 175 -7.48 -10.49 5.78
C TRP A 175 -6.20 -10.42 6.60
N VAL A 176 -5.11 -10.85 5.99
CA VAL A 176 -3.73 -10.69 6.45
C VAL A 176 -2.94 -10.02 5.35
N GLU A 177 -2.09 -9.08 5.73
CA GLU A 177 -1.13 -8.44 4.83
C GLU A 177 0.12 -9.32 4.72
N ILE A 178 0.60 -9.52 3.50
CA ILE A 178 1.86 -10.24 3.23
C ILE A 178 2.69 -9.46 2.23
N THR A 179 4.00 -9.55 2.39
CA THR A 179 4.98 -8.99 1.46
C THR A 179 5.75 -10.13 0.81
N VAL A 180 5.95 -10.05 -0.50
CA VAL A 180 6.70 -11.06 -1.25
C VAL A 180 7.75 -10.35 -2.10
N GLY A 181 9.02 -10.56 -1.78
CA GLY A 181 10.12 -10.09 -2.61
C GLY A 181 10.28 -10.96 -3.85
N VAL A 182 10.67 -10.37 -4.98
CA VAL A 182 10.92 -11.13 -6.22
C VAL A 182 12.25 -10.70 -6.80
N ILE A 183 13.03 -11.68 -7.24
CA ILE A 183 14.40 -11.50 -7.73
C ILE A 183 14.62 -12.28 -9.02
N GLY A 184 15.46 -11.77 -9.90
CA GLY A 184 15.90 -12.47 -11.10
C GLY A 184 16.11 -11.53 -12.27
N LYS A 185 16.20 -12.12 -13.45
CA LYS A 185 16.28 -11.40 -14.72
C LYS A 185 14.93 -11.46 -15.42
N ARG A 186 14.65 -10.50 -16.31
CA ARG A 186 13.46 -10.50 -17.17
C ARG A 186 13.32 -11.87 -17.85
N GLY A 187 12.15 -12.49 -17.72
CA GLY A 187 11.85 -13.84 -18.25
C GLY A 187 12.29 -15.01 -17.36
N SER A 188 13.01 -14.76 -16.26
CA SER A 188 13.48 -15.78 -15.31
C SER A 188 13.45 -15.23 -13.87
N MET A 189 12.31 -14.65 -13.50
CA MET A 189 12.05 -14.11 -12.16
C MET A 189 11.59 -15.22 -11.20
N HIS A 190 12.01 -15.12 -9.94
CA HIS A 190 11.65 -16.04 -8.87
C HIS A 190 11.11 -15.26 -7.67
N SER A 191 9.98 -15.72 -7.14
CA SER A 191 9.40 -15.20 -5.91
C SER A 191 10.14 -15.77 -4.71
N LEU A 192 10.47 -14.90 -3.74
CA LEU A 192 10.96 -15.29 -2.42
C LEU A 192 9.80 -15.82 -1.57
N MET A 193 10.14 -16.33 -0.39
CA MET A 193 9.13 -16.70 0.60
C MET A 193 8.36 -15.46 1.03
N PRO A 194 7.03 -15.53 1.15
CA PRO A 194 6.25 -14.46 1.74
C PRO A 194 6.72 -14.12 3.16
N SER A 195 6.47 -12.89 3.56
CA SER A 195 6.74 -12.36 4.89
C SER A 195 5.45 -11.79 5.44
N VAL A 196 5.24 -11.92 6.75
CA VAL A 196 4.20 -11.18 7.47
C VAL A 196 4.85 -10.27 8.49
N THR A 197 4.41 -9.01 8.55
CA THR A 197 4.90 -8.04 9.52
C THR A 197 4.20 -8.26 10.86
N VAL A 198 4.99 -8.35 11.92
CA VAL A 198 4.51 -8.57 13.29
C VAL A 198 4.90 -7.39 14.16
N LYS A 199 3.96 -6.98 15.01
CA LYS A 199 4.10 -5.88 15.95
C LYS A 199 4.62 -6.41 17.29
N GLU A 200 5.66 -5.78 17.83
CA GLU A 200 6.14 -6.10 19.18
C GLU A 200 5.13 -5.55 20.21
N SER A 201 4.82 -6.32 21.25
CA SER A 201 3.84 -5.92 22.25
C SER A 201 4.35 -4.71 23.06
N GLY A 202 3.86 -3.50 22.74
CA GLY A 202 4.21 -2.27 23.46
C GLY A 202 4.03 -1.00 22.62
N ASP A 203 4.25 -1.11 21.30
CA ASP A 203 4.20 0.04 20.39
C ASP A 203 2.96 -0.05 19.50
N ILE A 204 2.12 0.99 19.46
CA ILE A 204 1.01 1.07 18.50
C ILE A 204 1.59 1.51 17.16
N LEU A 205 1.84 0.57 16.24
CA LEU A 205 2.14 0.93 14.86
C LEU A 205 0.97 1.74 14.28
N SER A 206 1.23 2.99 13.91
CA SER A 206 0.28 3.87 13.25
C SER A 206 -0.03 3.33 11.84
N LEU A 207 -1.09 3.85 11.21
CA LEU A 207 -1.46 3.43 9.84
C LEU A 207 -0.27 3.63 8.89
N GLU A 208 0.46 4.71 9.11
CA GLU A 208 1.62 5.14 8.34
C GLU A 208 2.79 4.16 8.51
N GLU A 209 3.02 3.65 9.72
CA GLU A 209 4.04 2.64 10.02
C GLU A 209 3.71 1.25 9.46
N LYS A 210 2.46 0.96 9.09
CA LYS A 210 2.12 -0.26 8.31
C LYS A 210 2.54 -0.13 6.85
N PHE A 211 2.49 1.09 6.31
CA PHE A 211 2.86 1.35 4.92
C PHE A 211 4.34 1.73 4.75
N GLN A 212 5.04 2.10 5.83
CA GLN A 212 6.48 2.35 5.82
C GLN A 212 7.22 1.01 5.93
N GLY A 213 8.01 0.66 4.91
CA GLY A 213 8.88 -0.51 5.00
C GLY A 213 9.90 -0.33 6.12
N GLY A 214 9.98 -1.30 7.05
CA GLY A 214 11.05 -1.37 8.06
C GLY A 214 10.60 -1.26 9.53
N THR A 215 9.33 -0.99 9.80
CA THR A 215 8.75 -0.99 11.15
C THR A 215 8.04 -2.32 11.44
N GLY A 216 8.55 -3.08 12.41
CA GLY A 216 8.04 -4.40 12.80
C GLY A 216 8.98 -5.58 12.46
N ILE A 217 8.73 -6.72 13.10
CA ILE A 217 9.51 -7.95 12.90
C ILE A 217 8.88 -8.73 11.74
N ASN A 218 9.65 -8.99 10.68
CA ASN A 218 9.20 -9.82 9.56
C ASN A 218 9.37 -11.30 9.87
N LEU A 219 8.27 -12.07 9.85
CA LEU A 219 8.31 -13.52 9.92
C LEU A 219 8.28 -14.13 8.52
N THR A 220 9.39 -14.78 8.15
CA THR A 220 9.60 -15.38 6.82
C THR A 220 10.07 -16.83 6.94
N PRO A 221 9.28 -17.83 6.47
CA PRO A 221 7.91 -17.70 5.96
C PRO A 221 6.90 -17.41 7.08
N PRO A 222 5.64 -17.03 6.75
CA PRO A 222 4.63 -16.82 7.77
C PRO A 222 4.32 -18.16 8.45
N PRO A 223 4.14 -18.18 9.78
CA PRO A 223 3.80 -19.37 10.55
C PRO A 223 2.56 -20.08 9.98
N ALA A 224 2.54 -21.42 10.03
CA ALA A 224 1.44 -22.22 9.47
C ALA A 224 0.08 -21.95 10.14
N SER A 225 0.10 -21.42 11.37
CA SER A 225 -1.10 -20.94 12.09
C SER A 225 -1.74 -19.74 11.41
N ILE A 226 -0.97 -18.87 10.74
CA ILE A 226 -1.45 -17.70 10.01
C ILE A 226 -1.68 -18.03 8.54
N MET A 227 -0.71 -18.70 7.90
CA MET A 227 -0.76 -19.01 6.48
C MET A 227 -0.41 -20.47 6.24
N ARG A 228 -1.41 -21.26 5.83
CA ARG A 228 -1.22 -22.67 5.49
C ARG A 228 -0.35 -22.81 4.24
N LYS A 229 0.35 -23.94 4.11
CA LYS A 229 1.23 -24.22 2.95
C LYS A 229 0.53 -23.97 1.61
N LYS A 230 -0.70 -24.47 1.41
CA LYS A 230 -1.47 -24.24 0.17
C LYS A 230 -1.70 -22.75 -0.15
N GLN A 231 -1.94 -21.92 0.87
CA GLN A 231 -2.11 -20.47 0.67
C GLN A 231 -0.79 -19.82 0.31
N ARG A 232 0.30 -20.24 0.96
CA ARG A 232 1.66 -19.76 0.67
C ARG A 232 2.08 -20.08 -0.77
N ASP A 233 1.89 -21.32 -1.20
CA ASP A 233 2.22 -21.77 -2.55
C ASP A 233 1.39 -20.98 -3.58
N LYS A 234 0.10 -20.74 -3.29
CA LYS A 234 -0.75 -19.91 -4.16
C LYS A 234 -0.29 -18.45 -4.21
N ALA A 235 0.14 -17.87 -3.09
CA ALA A 235 0.68 -16.51 -3.08
C ALA A 235 1.93 -16.40 -3.96
N ILE A 236 2.88 -17.33 -3.81
CA ILE A 236 4.09 -17.40 -4.64
C ILE A 236 3.73 -17.47 -6.14
N GLU A 237 2.77 -18.33 -6.49
CA GLU A 237 2.27 -18.46 -7.86
C GLU A 237 1.68 -17.15 -8.40
N LEU A 238 0.81 -16.49 -7.62
CA LEU A 238 0.16 -15.23 -8.03
C LEU A 238 1.18 -14.10 -8.22
N PHE A 239 2.17 -13.96 -7.34
CA PHE A 239 3.22 -12.94 -7.48
C PHE A 239 4.10 -13.17 -8.70
N LEU A 240 4.39 -14.43 -9.04
CA LEU A 240 5.09 -14.76 -10.28
C LEU A 240 4.27 -14.38 -11.51
N ILE A 241 2.95 -14.65 -11.52
CA ILE A 241 2.05 -14.26 -12.60
C ILE A 241 2.07 -12.73 -12.80
N ILE A 242 1.91 -11.98 -11.71
CA ILE A 242 1.94 -10.51 -11.71
C ILE A 242 3.20 -10.00 -12.40
N ILE A 243 4.37 -10.53 -12.01
CA ILE A 243 5.65 -10.00 -12.47
C ILE A 243 5.97 -10.46 -13.88
N ILE A 244 5.74 -11.73 -14.21
CA ILE A 244 6.01 -12.22 -15.57
C ILE A 244 5.16 -11.44 -16.58
N GLN A 245 3.88 -11.27 -16.31
CA GLN A 245 2.98 -10.59 -17.25
C GLN A 245 3.27 -9.08 -17.34
N ASN A 246 3.54 -8.39 -16.22
CA ASN A 246 3.83 -6.95 -16.24
C ASN A 246 5.25 -6.57 -16.66
N THR A 247 6.24 -7.48 -16.57
CA THR A 247 7.57 -7.27 -17.15
C THR A 247 7.57 -7.52 -18.67
N VAL A 248 6.54 -8.20 -19.19
CA VAL A 248 6.34 -8.44 -20.64
C VAL A 248 5.67 -7.25 -21.34
N ILE A 249 4.99 -6.35 -20.61
CA ILE A 249 4.36 -5.14 -21.15
C ILE A 249 5.39 -4.12 -21.72
N GLY A 250 6.69 -4.31 -21.46
CA GLY A 250 7.78 -3.63 -22.17
C GLY A 250 8.08 -4.19 -23.57
N ARG A 251 7.07 -4.52 -24.37
CA ARG A 251 7.20 -4.75 -25.82
C ARG A 251 6.54 -3.60 -26.55
N ASN A 252 7.34 -2.63 -26.97
CA ASN A 252 7.13 -1.85 -28.19
C ASN A 252 8.43 -1.13 -28.57
N LYS A 253 9.36 -1.89 -29.15
CA LYS A 253 10.04 -1.66 -30.43
C LYS A 253 11.24 -2.59 -30.54
#